data_AF-A0A6C8GLI6-F1
#
_entry.id   AF-A0A6C8GLI6-F1
#
_cell.length_a   1.000
_cell.length_b   1.000
_cell.length_c   1.000
_cell.angle_alpha   90.00
_cell.angle_beta   90.00
_cell.angle_gamma   90.00
#
_symmetry.space_group_name_H-M   'P 1'
#
loop_
_entity.id
_entity.type
_entity.pdbx_description
1 polymer ?
#
loop_
_entity_poly.entity_id
_entity_poly.type
_entity_poly.pdbx_seq_one_letter_code
_entity_poly.pdbx_strand_id
1 'polypeptide(L)'
;MSDISFNAIPSDVRVPLTYIEFDNSNAVSGTPAPRQRVLMFGQSGSKASAAPNVPVRIRSGSQASAAFGQGSMLALMADAFLNANRVAELWCIPQGNGTGNAAVGEISLSGTAGENGSLVTYIAGQRLAVSVAAGATGAALADLLVARIKGQPDLPVTAEVRADSGDDDTHADVVLSAKFTGALSAVDVRWNYYAGETTPYGIITAFKAASGKNNNPDISASIAGMGDLQYKYIVMPYTDEPNLNLLRTELQERWGPVNQADGFAVTVLSGTYGDISTFGVSRNDHLISCMGIAGAPGTVISVRR
;
A
#
# COMPACT_ATOMS: atom_id res chain seq x y z
N MET A 1 15.13 33.75 -43.57
CA MET A 1 16.37 33.55 -42.82
C MET A 1 16.18 34.37 -41.55
N SER A 2 15.99 33.73 -40.40
CA SER A 2 15.72 34.44 -39.14
C SER A 2 17.00 35.16 -38.72
N ASP A 3 16.93 36.49 -38.58
CA ASP A 3 18.03 37.30 -38.08
C ASP A 3 18.41 36.83 -36.66
N ILE A 4 19.70 36.58 -36.45
CA ILE A 4 20.26 36.36 -35.11
C ILE A 4 20.52 37.77 -34.54
N SER A 5 19.62 38.26 -33.68
CA SER A 5 19.82 39.52 -32.96
C SER A 5 20.60 39.25 -31.67
N PHE A 6 21.69 39.98 -31.46
CA PHE A 6 22.49 39.91 -30.23
C PHE A 6 22.09 41.02 -29.27
N ASN A 7 22.03 40.71 -27.97
CA ASN A 7 21.61 41.66 -26.94
C ASN A 7 22.77 42.54 -26.42
N ALA A 8 23.98 41.99 -26.39
CA ALA A 8 25.16 42.64 -25.79
C ALA A 8 26.32 42.84 -26.79
N ILE A 9 26.32 42.12 -27.92
CA ILE A 9 27.32 42.31 -28.97
C ILE A 9 26.88 43.47 -29.89
N PRO A 10 27.63 44.60 -29.92
CA PRO A 10 27.27 45.75 -30.75
C PRO A 10 27.35 45.43 -32.25
N SER A 11 26.41 45.95 -33.04
CA SER A 11 26.35 45.73 -34.48
C SER A 11 27.44 46.46 -35.28
N ASP A 12 28.22 47.33 -34.63
CA ASP A 12 29.27 48.16 -35.22
C ASP A 12 30.70 47.64 -34.96
N VAL A 13 30.83 46.43 -34.41
CA VAL A 13 32.13 45.76 -34.23
C VAL A 13 32.76 45.47 -35.60
N ARG A 14 33.84 46.18 -35.91
CA ARG A 14 34.60 46.07 -37.18
C ARG A 14 35.86 45.21 -37.08
N VAL A 15 36.15 44.68 -35.88
CA VAL A 15 37.32 43.84 -35.64
C VAL A 15 36.89 42.37 -35.80
N PRO A 16 37.50 41.61 -36.72
CA PRO A 16 37.12 40.21 -36.93
C PRO A 16 37.64 39.33 -35.78
N LEU A 17 36.73 38.71 -35.04
CA LEU A 17 37.00 37.67 -34.02
C LEU A 17 35.72 36.89 -33.67
N THR A 18 35.84 35.85 -32.84
CA THR A 18 34.71 35.16 -32.22
C THR A 18 34.25 35.91 -30.98
N TYR A 19 33.00 36.38 -31.00
CA TYR A 19 32.33 36.98 -29.84
C TYR A 19 31.21 36.04 -29.38
N ILE A 20 31.13 35.78 -28.08
CA ILE A 20 30.13 34.89 -27.47
C ILE A 20 29.35 35.70 -26.45
N GLU A 21 28.02 35.70 -26.53
CA GLU A 21 27.15 36.24 -25.47
C GLU A 21 26.36 35.11 -24.79
N PHE A 22 26.14 35.27 -23.50
CA PHE A 22 25.31 34.38 -22.70
C PHE A 22 23.99 35.10 -22.41
N ASP A 23 22.92 34.70 -23.10
CA ASP A 23 21.58 35.21 -22.82
C ASP A 23 20.91 34.41 -21.70
N ASN A 24 20.80 35.02 -20.53
CA ASN A 24 20.12 34.47 -19.37
C ASN A 24 18.62 34.84 -19.32
N SER A 25 18.04 35.44 -20.37
CA SER A 25 16.63 35.86 -20.41
C SER A 25 15.65 34.70 -20.18
N ASN A 26 16.03 33.47 -20.56
CA ASN A 26 15.28 32.23 -20.30
C ASN A 26 15.90 31.38 -19.18
N ALA A 27 16.91 31.88 -18.47
CA ALA A 27 17.46 31.20 -17.31
C ALA A 27 16.51 31.37 -16.12
N VAL A 28 16.12 30.25 -15.49
CA VAL A 28 15.24 30.26 -14.31
C VAL A 28 15.87 31.13 -13.21
N SER A 29 15.32 32.33 -13.01
CA SER A 29 15.90 33.37 -12.13
C SER A 29 15.35 33.32 -10.70
N GLY A 30 14.43 32.39 -10.42
CA GLY A 30 13.89 32.14 -9.07
C GLY A 30 14.59 30.96 -8.39
N THR A 31 14.56 30.92 -7.05
CA THR A 31 14.95 29.72 -6.29
C THR A 31 14.14 28.53 -6.82
N PRO A 32 14.77 27.48 -7.36
CA PRO A 32 14.03 26.29 -7.79
C PRO A 32 13.14 25.80 -6.66
N ALA A 33 11.88 25.50 -6.96
CA ALA A 33 10.99 24.93 -5.94
C ALA A 33 11.70 23.72 -5.32
N PRO A 34 11.84 23.67 -3.98
CA PRO A 34 12.56 22.58 -3.34
C PRO A 34 11.90 21.27 -3.73
N ARG A 35 12.68 20.31 -4.23
CA ARG A 35 12.16 19.03 -4.69
C ARG A 35 11.46 18.33 -3.53
N GLN A 36 10.14 18.25 -3.60
CA GLN A 36 9.31 17.57 -2.61
C GLN A 36 9.32 16.07 -2.91
N ARG A 37 10.26 15.35 -2.29
CA ARG A 37 10.32 13.88 -2.36
C ARG A 37 9.46 13.27 -1.28
N VAL A 38 8.71 12.26 -1.68
CA VAL A 38 7.95 11.40 -0.77
C VAL A 38 8.71 10.11 -0.59
N LEU A 39 8.97 9.70 0.65
CA LEU A 39 9.47 8.38 0.98
C LEU A 39 8.34 7.54 1.55
N MET A 40 8.24 6.28 1.13
CA MET A 40 7.24 5.35 1.63
C MET A 40 7.90 4.09 2.17
N PHE A 41 7.64 3.79 3.43
CA PHE A 41 7.96 2.50 4.04
C PHE A 41 6.83 1.51 3.75
N GLY A 42 7.16 0.24 3.62
CA GLY A 42 6.20 -0.84 3.51
C GLY A 42 6.85 -2.18 3.20
N GLN A 43 6.12 -3.26 3.47
CA GLN A 43 6.60 -4.61 3.26
C GLN A 43 6.52 -4.99 1.78
N SER A 44 7.60 -5.60 1.30
CA SER A 44 7.64 -6.27 0.00
C SER A 44 7.18 -7.73 0.12
N GLY A 45 6.62 -8.27 -0.95
CA GLY A 45 6.21 -9.67 -1.04
C GLY A 45 7.35 -10.59 -1.48
N SER A 46 7.12 -11.90 -1.44
CA SER A 46 8.13 -12.94 -1.72
C SER A 46 8.70 -12.93 -3.15
N LYS A 47 8.06 -12.23 -4.10
CA LYS A 47 8.49 -12.10 -5.50
C LYS A 47 9.02 -10.71 -5.86
N ALA A 48 9.48 -9.95 -4.87
CA ALA A 48 10.07 -8.62 -5.08
C ALA A 48 11.44 -8.70 -5.78
N SER A 49 11.69 -7.80 -6.73
CA SER A 49 13.01 -7.65 -7.37
C SER A 49 13.89 -6.59 -6.72
N ALA A 50 13.30 -5.66 -5.96
CA ALA A 50 14.03 -4.62 -5.24
C ALA A 50 14.74 -5.20 -4.01
N ALA A 51 15.97 -4.76 -3.78
CA ALA A 51 16.72 -5.15 -2.58
C ALA A 51 16.05 -4.55 -1.32
N PRO A 52 15.92 -5.33 -0.23
CA PRO A 52 15.35 -4.82 1.01
C PRO A 52 16.20 -3.69 1.59
N ASN A 53 15.54 -2.72 2.23
CA ASN A 53 16.13 -1.55 2.90
C ASN A 53 16.89 -0.59 1.98
N VAL A 54 16.70 -0.68 0.65
CA VAL A 54 17.31 0.24 -0.32
C VAL A 54 16.22 1.09 -0.98
N PRO A 55 16.26 2.43 -0.91
CA PRO A 55 15.29 3.29 -1.58
C PRO A 55 15.27 3.07 -3.09
N VAL A 56 14.08 2.86 -3.65
CA VAL A 56 13.83 2.73 -5.09
C VAL A 56 12.83 3.79 -5.53
N ARG A 57 13.12 4.48 -6.63
CA ARG A 57 12.21 5.46 -7.21
C ARG A 57 11.13 4.79 -8.06
N ILE A 58 9.88 5.13 -7.79
CA ILE A 58 8.71 4.54 -8.44
C ILE A 58 7.91 5.61 -9.16
N ARG A 59 7.46 5.30 -10.38
CA ARG A 59 6.70 6.22 -11.26
C ARG A 59 5.36 5.66 -11.74
N SER A 60 5.11 4.36 -11.53
CA SER A 60 3.85 3.72 -11.92
C SER A 60 3.54 2.54 -10.99
N GLY A 61 2.26 2.17 -10.88
CA GLY A 61 1.82 1.01 -10.10
C GLY A 61 2.35 -0.32 -10.64
N SER A 62 2.52 -0.46 -11.97
CA SER A 62 3.11 -1.66 -12.58
C SER A 62 4.60 -1.79 -12.21
N GLN A 63 5.35 -0.69 -12.20
CA GLN A 63 6.72 -0.67 -11.70
C GLN A 63 6.77 -1.04 -10.22
N ALA A 64 5.84 -0.53 -9.40
CA ALA A 64 5.75 -0.87 -7.98
C ALA A 64 5.50 -2.36 -7.75
N SER A 65 4.57 -2.95 -8.51
CA SER A 65 4.22 -4.37 -8.43
C SER A 65 5.38 -5.27 -8.84
N ALA A 66 6.14 -4.89 -9.87
CA ALA A 66 7.34 -5.62 -10.26
C ALA A 66 8.46 -5.49 -9.20
N ALA A 67 8.67 -4.28 -8.68
CA ALA A 67 9.73 -4.01 -7.71
C ALA A 67 9.48 -4.68 -6.35
N PHE A 68 8.25 -4.61 -5.84
CA PHE A 68 7.93 -5.03 -4.46
C PHE A 68 7.11 -6.31 -4.38
N GLY A 69 6.74 -6.90 -5.52
CA GLY A 69 5.87 -8.06 -5.59
C GLY A 69 4.40 -7.66 -5.64
N GLN A 70 3.66 -8.29 -6.54
CA GLN A 70 2.24 -7.98 -6.80
C GLN A 70 1.35 -8.32 -5.60
N GLY A 71 0.46 -7.40 -5.23
CA GLY A 71 -0.39 -7.51 -4.04
C GLY A 71 0.37 -7.38 -2.72
N SER A 72 1.65 -6.99 -2.73
CA SER A 72 2.36 -6.63 -1.50
C SER A 72 1.86 -5.30 -0.94
N MET A 73 2.06 -5.10 0.35
CA MET A 73 1.73 -3.86 1.04
C MET A 73 2.32 -2.63 0.33
N LEU A 74 3.62 -2.64 0.05
CA LEU A 74 4.28 -1.51 -0.58
C LEU A 74 3.85 -1.29 -2.03
N ALA A 75 3.57 -2.36 -2.79
CA ALA A 75 3.03 -2.22 -4.15
C ALA A 75 1.63 -1.57 -4.15
N LEU A 76 0.75 -1.99 -3.25
CA LEU A 76 -0.62 -1.46 -3.13
C LEU A 76 -0.62 -0.01 -2.66
N MET A 77 0.21 0.34 -1.67
CA MET A 77 0.35 1.72 -1.20
C MET A 77 0.92 2.64 -2.26
N ALA A 78 1.95 2.20 -3.00
CA ALA A 78 2.56 2.99 -4.06
C ALA A 78 1.59 3.23 -5.23
N ASP A 79 0.82 2.21 -5.62
CA ASP A 79 -0.21 2.34 -6.66
C ASP A 79 -1.33 3.30 -6.22
N ALA A 80 -1.84 3.16 -4.98
CA ALA A 80 -2.84 4.07 -4.44
C ALA A 80 -2.34 5.52 -4.39
N PHE A 81 -1.10 5.74 -3.95
CA PHE A 81 -0.47 7.06 -3.93
C PHE A 81 -0.37 7.66 -5.33
N LEU A 82 0.11 6.89 -6.31
CA LEU A 82 0.30 7.38 -7.68
C LEU A 82 -1.03 7.63 -8.41
N ASN A 83 -2.09 6.93 -8.04
CA ASN A 83 -3.44 7.23 -8.53
C ASN A 83 -3.98 8.55 -7.97
N ALA A 84 -3.63 8.89 -6.72
CA ALA A 84 -4.01 10.17 -6.11
C ALA A 84 -3.09 11.34 -6.52
N ASN A 85 -1.79 11.08 -6.71
CA ASN A 85 -0.78 12.07 -7.04
C ASN A 85 0.25 11.52 -8.03
N ARG A 86 0.07 11.85 -9.31
CA ARG A 86 0.97 11.42 -10.40
C ARG A 86 2.24 12.27 -10.55
N VAL A 87 2.32 13.41 -9.86
CA VAL A 87 3.35 14.43 -10.10
C VAL A 87 4.47 14.35 -9.06
N ALA A 88 4.14 13.97 -7.82
CA ALA A 88 5.14 13.87 -6.75
C ALA A 88 6.22 12.83 -7.05
N GLU A 89 7.45 13.13 -6.62
CA GLU A 89 8.56 12.20 -6.72
C GLU A 89 8.47 11.14 -5.60
N LEU A 90 7.91 9.98 -5.93
CA LEU A 90 7.77 8.86 -5.00
C LEU A 90 9.03 7.98 -4.96
N TRP A 91 9.56 7.84 -3.77
CA TRP A 91 10.57 6.86 -3.37
C TRP A 91 9.94 5.88 -2.40
N CYS A 92 10.28 4.61 -2.54
CA CYS A 92 9.78 3.56 -1.68
C CYS A 92 10.97 2.75 -1.15
N ILE A 93 10.96 2.42 0.13
CA ILE A 93 11.99 1.59 0.76
C ILE A 93 11.34 0.27 1.21
N PRO A 94 11.64 -0.86 0.55
CA PRO A 94 11.02 -2.13 0.85
C PRO A 94 11.58 -2.76 2.13
N GLN A 95 10.71 -3.12 3.06
CA GLN A 95 11.07 -4.00 4.18
C GLN A 95 10.75 -5.46 3.84
N GLY A 96 11.38 -6.36 4.59
CA GLY A 96 11.00 -7.77 4.63
C GLY A 96 9.71 -8.02 5.41
N ASN A 97 9.38 -9.30 5.58
CA ASN A 97 8.32 -9.73 6.47
C ASN A 97 8.67 -9.41 7.93
N GLY A 98 7.65 -9.11 8.72
CA GLY A 98 7.71 -9.08 10.17
C GLY A 98 7.58 -10.50 10.73
N THR A 99 7.16 -10.61 11.99
CA THR A 99 7.02 -11.91 12.66
C THR A 99 5.55 -12.26 12.91
N GLY A 100 5.23 -13.56 12.93
CA GLY A 100 3.88 -14.07 13.16
C GLY A 100 3.43 -15.07 12.09
N ASN A 101 2.13 -15.16 11.87
CA ASN A 101 1.51 -16.13 10.96
C ASN A 101 0.86 -15.40 9.76
N ALA A 102 1.04 -15.93 8.54
CA ALA A 102 0.38 -15.41 7.35
C ALA A 102 -1.12 -15.70 7.31
N ALA A 103 -1.66 -16.57 8.17
CA ALA A 103 -3.08 -16.88 8.23
C ALA A 103 -3.92 -15.62 8.53
N VAL A 104 -4.87 -15.33 7.64
CA VAL A 104 -5.82 -14.21 7.77
C VAL A 104 -7.12 -14.69 8.41
N GLY A 105 -7.59 -15.86 8.01
CA GLY A 105 -8.85 -16.41 8.45
C GLY A 105 -9.41 -17.43 7.46
N GLU A 106 -10.59 -17.92 7.78
CA GLU A 106 -11.26 -19.00 7.06
C GLU A 106 -12.68 -18.56 6.72
N ILE A 107 -13.06 -18.70 5.45
CA ILE A 107 -14.44 -18.52 4.99
C ILE A 107 -15.07 -19.91 4.90
N SER A 108 -16.06 -20.22 5.73
CA SER A 108 -16.82 -21.47 5.60
C SER A 108 -17.98 -21.26 4.63
N LEU A 109 -18.13 -22.18 3.67
CA LEU A 109 -19.25 -22.23 2.75
C LEU A 109 -19.94 -23.58 2.93
N SER A 110 -21.19 -23.57 3.36
CA SER A 110 -21.99 -24.78 3.54
C SER A 110 -23.37 -24.71 2.88
N GLY A 111 -23.94 -25.90 2.65
CA GLY A 111 -25.27 -26.09 2.11
C GLY A 111 -25.30 -26.25 0.59
N THR A 112 -26.52 -26.30 0.05
CA THR A 112 -26.80 -26.47 -1.39
C THR A 112 -27.75 -25.39 -1.85
N ALA A 113 -27.40 -24.70 -2.94
CA ALA A 113 -28.18 -23.61 -3.47
C ALA A 113 -29.55 -24.10 -3.98
N GLY A 114 -30.63 -23.54 -3.46
CA GLY A 114 -32.00 -23.84 -3.92
C GLY A 114 -32.43 -23.03 -5.15
N GLU A 115 -31.64 -22.03 -5.54
CA GLU A 115 -31.94 -21.13 -6.64
C GLU A 115 -30.68 -20.66 -7.38
N ASN A 116 -30.86 -20.16 -8.60
CA ASN A 116 -29.78 -19.46 -9.30
C ASN A 116 -29.60 -18.07 -8.69
N GLY A 117 -28.34 -17.65 -8.51
CA GLY A 117 -28.04 -16.35 -7.96
C GLY A 117 -26.58 -15.98 -8.09
N SER A 118 -26.13 -15.00 -7.29
CA SER A 118 -24.72 -14.64 -7.19
C SER A 118 -24.34 -14.42 -5.74
N LEU A 119 -23.24 -15.04 -5.32
CA LEU A 119 -22.61 -14.76 -4.05
C LEU A 119 -21.54 -13.68 -4.27
N VAL A 120 -21.71 -12.53 -3.60
CA VAL A 120 -20.77 -11.42 -3.69
C VAL A 120 -19.97 -11.30 -2.40
N THR A 121 -18.69 -11.61 -2.48
CA THR A 121 -17.73 -11.49 -1.39
C THR A 121 -16.84 -10.27 -1.63
N TYR A 122 -16.67 -9.44 -0.61
CA TYR A 122 -15.72 -8.33 -0.61
C TYR A 122 -14.52 -8.74 0.23
N ILE A 123 -13.33 -8.70 -0.37
CA ILE A 123 -12.07 -8.96 0.32
C ILE A 123 -11.18 -7.75 0.12
N ALA A 124 -10.71 -7.12 1.21
CA ALA A 124 -9.91 -5.90 1.14
C ALA A 124 -10.57 -4.78 0.30
N GLY A 125 -11.90 -4.70 0.34
CA GLY A 125 -12.70 -3.75 -0.46
C GLY A 125 -12.87 -4.11 -1.95
N GLN A 126 -12.30 -5.21 -2.44
CA GLN A 126 -12.49 -5.67 -3.82
C GLN A 126 -13.69 -6.59 -3.94
N ARG A 127 -14.55 -6.31 -4.94
CA ARG A 127 -15.75 -7.10 -5.22
C ARG A 127 -15.41 -8.39 -5.98
N LEU A 128 -15.70 -9.53 -5.37
CA LEU A 128 -15.57 -10.88 -5.92
C LEU A 128 -16.95 -11.52 -6.03
N ALA A 129 -17.55 -11.43 -7.23
CA ALA A 129 -18.81 -12.09 -7.51
C ALA A 129 -18.56 -13.50 -8.09
N VAL A 130 -19.24 -14.49 -7.52
CA VAL A 130 -19.31 -15.87 -7.99
C VAL A 130 -20.75 -16.15 -8.45
N SER A 131 -20.90 -16.78 -9.60
CA SER A 131 -22.22 -17.22 -10.09
C SER A 131 -22.60 -18.53 -9.40
N VAL A 132 -23.81 -18.59 -8.86
CA VAL A 132 -24.35 -19.74 -8.13
C VAL A 132 -25.46 -20.34 -8.98
N ALA A 133 -25.31 -21.61 -9.36
CA ALA A 133 -26.37 -22.37 -10.02
C ALA A 133 -27.22 -23.10 -8.97
N ALA A 134 -28.50 -23.31 -9.26
CA ALA A 134 -29.34 -24.18 -8.44
C ALA A 134 -28.73 -25.59 -8.38
N GLY A 135 -28.65 -26.16 -7.19
CA GLY A 135 -27.96 -27.43 -6.91
C GLY A 135 -26.45 -27.30 -6.67
N ALA A 136 -25.85 -26.11 -6.79
CA ALA A 136 -24.43 -25.92 -6.45
C ALA A 136 -24.20 -26.10 -4.95
N THR A 137 -23.19 -26.88 -4.58
CA THR A 137 -22.83 -27.15 -3.18
C THR A 137 -21.83 -26.13 -2.64
N GLY A 138 -21.73 -26.04 -1.31
CA GLY A 138 -20.73 -25.20 -0.63
C GLY A 138 -19.30 -25.48 -1.10
N ALA A 139 -18.93 -26.75 -1.31
CA ALA A 139 -17.60 -27.11 -1.81
C ALA A 139 -17.35 -26.59 -3.24
N ALA A 140 -18.32 -26.74 -4.15
CA ALA A 140 -18.20 -26.22 -5.51
C ALA A 140 -18.07 -24.68 -5.52
N LEU A 141 -18.77 -23.99 -4.62
CA LEU A 141 -18.65 -22.54 -4.47
C LEU A 141 -17.29 -22.11 -3.88
N ALA A 142 -16.71 -22.90 -2.98
CA ALA A 142 -15.38 -22.66 -2.43
C ALA A 142 -14.30 -22.71 -3.53
N ASP A 143 -14.36 -23.70 -4.41
CA ASP A 143 -13.45 -23.81 -5.55
C ASP A 143 -13.57 -22.61 -6.49
N LEU A 144 -14.80 -22.20 -6.82
CA LEU A 144 -15.06 -21.03 -7.66
C LEU A 144 -14.55 -19.73 -7.00
N LEU A 145 -14.73 -19.57 -5.69
CA LEU A 145 -14.24 -18.42 -4.96
C LEU A 145 -12.70 -18.38 -4.93
N VAL A 146 -12.05 -19.51 -4.69
CA VAL A 146 -10.58 -19.61 -4.73
C VAL A 146 -10.04 -19.30 -6.12
N ALA A 147 -10.67 -19.83 -7.18
CA ALA A 147 -10.30 -19.49 -8.56
C ALA A 147 -10.45 -17.98 -8.82
N ARG A 148 -11.52 -17.36 -8.33
CA ARG A 148 -11.77 -15.93 -8.47
C ARG A 148 -10.75 -15.06 -7.72
N ILE A 149 -10.31 -15.50 -6.54
CA ILE A 149 -9.25 -14.86 -5.75
C ILE A 149 -7.90 -14.98 -6.47
N LYS A 150 -7.55 -16.19 -6.95
CA LYS A 150 -6.31 -16.42 -7.71
C LYS A 150 -6.26 -15.64 -9.02
N GLY A 151 -7.41 -15.38 -9.64
CA GLY A 151 -7.56 -14.53 -10.82
C GLY A 151 -7.37 -13.02 -10.54
N GLN A 152 -7.29 -12.59 -9.27
CA GLN A 152 -7.01 -11.20 -8.89
C GLN A 152 -5.66 -11.10 -8.18
N PRO A 153 -4.56 -11.02 -8.92
CA PRO A 153 -3.22 -11.04 -8.34
C PRO A 153 -2.89 -9.78 -7.53
N ASP A 154 -3.66 -8.70 -7.66
CA ASP A 154 -3.51 -7.47 -6.87
C ASP A 154 -4.14 -7.56 -5.47
N LEU A 155 -4.87 -8.63 -5.14
CA LEU A 155 -5.35 -8.83 -3.77
C LEU A 155 -4.17 -9.03 -2.80
N PRO A 156 -4.24 -8.49 -1.58
CA PRO A 156 -3.20 -8.71 -0.56
C PRO A 156 -3.18 -10.13 0.04
N VAL A 157 -4.08 -11.00 -0.40
CA VAL A 157 -4.24 -12.37 0.09
C VAL A 157 -4.17 -13.40 -1.04
N THR A 158 -3.85 -14.63 -0.66
CA THR A 158 -4.01 -15.87 -1.43
C THR A 158 -5.02 -16.77 -0.73
N ALA A 159 -5.65 -17.67 -1.48
CA ALA A 159 -6.66 -18.56 -0.94
C ALA A 159 -6.46 -20.00 -1.40
N GLU A 160 -6.77 -20.95 -0.53
CA GLU A 160 -6.77 -22.39 -0.80
C GLU A 160 -8.03 -23.02 -0.22
N VAL A 161 -8.56 -24.04 -0.90
CA VAL A 161 -9.71 -24.80 -0.39
C VAL A 161 -9.21 -25.87 0.57
N ARG A 162 -9.82 -25.93 1.74
CA ARG A 162 -9.74 -27.03 2.68
C ARG A 162 -11.08 -27.75 2.65
N ALA A 163 -11.09 -28.91 2.00
CA ALA A 163 -12.26 -29.79 1.99
C ALA A 163 -12.55 -30.30 3.40
N ASP A 164 -13.82 -30.59 3.68
CA ASP A 164 -14.19 -31.23 4.94
C ASP A 164 -13.60 -32.65 5.03
N SER A 165 -13.46 -33.15 6.26
CA SER A 165 -13.03 -34.52 6.49
C SER A 165 -14.16 -35.49 6.15
N GLY A 166 -14.08 -36.13 4.98
CA GLY A 166 -15.06 -37.14 4.54
C GLY A 166 -15.40 -36.98 3.06
N ASP A 167 -16.53 -37.59 2.67
CA ASP A 167 -17.08 -37.51 1.30
C ASP A 167 -18.28 -36.52 1.25
N ASP A 168 -18.27 -35.52 2.14
CA ASP A 168 -19.31 -34.48 2.21
C ASP A 168 -18.94 -33.30 1.29
N ASP A 169 -19.68 -33.14 0.19
CA ASP A 169 -19.50 -32.06 -0.77
C ASP A 169 -20.30 -30.80 -0.42
N THR A 170 -21.11 -30.85 0.64
CA THR A 170 -21.99 -29.74 1.03
C THR A 170 -21.25 -28.65 1.79
N HIS A 171 -20.02 -28.90 2.25
CA HIS A 171 -19.22 -27.97 3.02
C HIS A 171 -17.75 -27.94 2.57
N ALA A 172 -17.18 -26.74 2.47
CA ALA A 172 -15.74 -26.55 2.41
C ALA A 172 -15.33 -25.19 2.98
N ASP A 173 -14.10 -25.15 3.50
CA ASP A 173 -13.49 -23.92 3.98
C ASP A 173 -12.54 -23.33 2.94
N VAL A 174 -12.57 -22.02 2.79
CA VAL A 174 -11.56 -21.26 2.04
C VAL A 174 -10.60 -20.62 3.03
N VAL A 175 -9.38 -21.14 3.09
CA VAL A 175 -8.31 -20.64 3.95
C VAL A 175 -7.64 -19.46 3.26
N LEU A 176 -7.68 -18.28 3.89
CA LEU A 176 -7.04 -17.06 3.43
C LEU A 176 -5.68 -16.87 4.10
N SER A 177 -4.66 -16.61 3.30
CA SER A 177 -3.29 -16.30 3.74
C SER A 177 -2.83 -14.97 3.14
N ALA A 178 -2.23 -14.09 3.95
CA ALA A 178 -1.69 -12.83 3.49
C ALA A 178 -0.42 -13.01 2.67
N LYS A 179 -0.19 -12.13 1.70
CA LYS A 179 1.04 -12.10 0.88
C LYS A 179 2.24 -11.48 1.60
N PHE A 180 2.01 -10.85 2.74
CA PHE A 180 3.02 -10.26 3.61
C PHE A 180 2.62 -10.48 5.07
N THR A 181 3.61 -10.64 5.96
CA THR A 181 3.36 -10.88 7.40
C THR A 181 3.71 -9.63 8.19
N GLY A 182 2.71 -9.00 8.80
CA GLY A 182 2.86 -7.79 9.63
C GLY A 182 1.54 -7.43 10.31
N ALA A 183 1.51 -6.38 11.13
CA ALA A 183 0.28 -6.00 11.87
C ALA A 183 -0.89 -5.67 10.93
N LEU A 184 -0.61 -5.19 9.71
CA LEU A 184 -1.59 -4.85 8.67
C LEU A 184 -1.88 -6.00 7.68
N SER A 185 -1.46 -7.22 8.00
CA SER A 185 -1.74 -8.42 7.17
C SER A 185 -3.20 -8.90 7.26
N ALA A 186 -3.91 -8.53 8.33
CA ALA A 186 -5.33 -8.81 8.47
C ALA A 186 -6.14 -8.01 7.42
N VAL A 187 -7.13 -8.66 6.82
CA VAL A 187 -8.01 -8.02 5.83
C VAL A 187 -9.47 -8.16 6.24
N ASP A 188 -10.25 -7.16 5.83
CA ASP A 188 -11.71 -7.16 5.99
C ASP A 188 -12.35 -8.06 4.93
N VAL A 189 -13.25 -8.93 5.39
CA VAL A 189 -14.07 -9.82 4.56
C VAL A 189 -15.54 -9.55 4.88
N ARG A 190 -16.33 -9.22 3.86
CA ARG A 190 -17.76 -8.95 3.98
C ARG A 190 -18.52 -9.62 2.84
N TRP A 191 -19.81 -9.84 3.04
CA TRP A 191 -20.72 -10.28 1.97
C TRP A 191 -21.76 -9.21 1.71
N ASN A 192 -22.22 -9.15 0.47
CA ASN A 192 -23.43 -8.41 0.07
C ASN A 192 -23.48 -6.98 0.62
N TYR A 193 -22.42 -6.20 0.36
CA TYR A 193 -22.31 -4.84 0.89
C TYR A 193 -23.33 -3.88 0.27
N TYR A 194 -23.68 -4.05 -1.01
CA TYR A 194 -24.63 -3.18 -1.70
C TYR A 194 -26.07 -3.71 -1.63
N ALA A 195 -27.02 -2.79 -1.66
CA ALA A 195 -28.44 -3.11 -1.69
C ALA A 195 -28.79 -3.95 -2.94
N GLY A 196 -29.48 -5.08 -2.73
CA GLY A 196 -29.85 -6.03 -3.78
C GLY A 196 -28.89 -7.21 -3.95
N GLU A 197 -27.73 -7.18 -3.28
CA GLU A 197 -26.89 -8.38 -3.14
C GLU A 197 -27.47 -9.24 -1.99
N THR A 198 -27.80 -10.49 -2.27
CA THR A 198 -28.33 -11.44 -1.28
C THR A 198 -27.64 -12.78 -1.45
N THR A 199 -27.40 -13.47 -0.33
CA THR A 199 -26.90 -14.83 -0.38
C THR A 199 -28.01 -15.72 -0.94
N PRO A 200 -27.75 -16.55 -1.96
CA PRO A 200 -28.75 -17.47 -2.51
C PRO A 200 -29.32 -18.40 -1.44
N TYR A 201 -30.61 -18.71 -1.55
CA TYR A 201 -31.28 -19.61 -0.61
C TYR A 201 -30.54 -20.96 -0.49
N GLY A 202 -30.36 -21.44 0.74
CA GLY A 202 -29.71 -22.73 1.04
C GLY A 202 -28.19 -22.68 1.20
N ILE A 203 -27.53 -21.55 0.91
CA ILE A 203 -26.10 -21.34 1.18
C ILE A 203 -25.90 -20.59 2.49
N ILE A 204 -25.02 -21.10 3.33
CA ILE A 204 -24.59 -20.47 4.58
C ILE A 204 -23.11 -20.07 4.43
N THR A 205 -22.82 -18.81 4.75
CA THR A 205 -21.46 -18.25 4.70
C THR A 205 -21.04 -17.74 6.06
N ALA A 206 -19.87 -18.14 6.54
CA ALA A 206 -19.27 -17.58 7.75
C ALA A 206 -17.80 -17.23 7.51
N PHE A 207 -17.26 -16.32 8.32
CA PHE A 207 -15.87 -15.90 8.26
C PHE A 207 -15.33 -15.87 9.67
N LYS A 208 -14.25 -16.61 9.88
CA LYS A 208 -13.53 -16.67 11.13
C LYS A 208 -12.15 -16.07 10.91
N ALA A 209 -11.92 -14.88 11.45
CA ALA A 209 -10.60 -14.27 11.44
C ALA A 209 -9.59 -15.14 12.20
N ALA A 210 -8.36 -15.19 11.72
CA ALA A 210 -7.27 -15.87 12.42
C ALA A 210 -6.98 -15.16 13.75
N SER A 211 -6.72 -15.96 14.80
CA SER A 211 -6.32 -15.45 16.10
C SER A 211 -4.81 -15.22 16.15
N GLY A 212 -4.38 -14.15 16.79
CA GLY A 212 -2.97 -13.82 16.98
C GLY A 212 -2.67 -12.40 16.52
N LYS A 213 -1.52 -11.87 16.98
CA LYS A 213 -1.02 -10.57 16.54
C LYS A 213 0.31 -10.77 15.84
N ASN A 214 0.39 -10.28 14.61
CA ASN A 214 1.64 -10.21 13.86
C ASN A 214 2.38 -8.92 14.24
N ASN A 215 3.71 -8.99 14.27
CA ASN A 215 4.56 -7.83 14.52
C ASN A 215 5.12 -7.30 13.21
N ASN A 216 5.33 -5.99 13.15
CA ASN A 216 5.94 -5.32 12.00
C ASN A 216 7.45 -5.61 11.93
N PRO A 217 8.07 -5.46 10.75
CA PRO A 217 9.52 -5.56 10.61
C PRO A 217 10.21 -4.38 11.31
N ASP A 218 11.45 -4.59 11.73
CA ASP A 218 12.30 -3.54 12.25
C ASP A 218 12.77 -2.61 11.10
N ILE A 219 12.67 -1.29 11.30
CA ILE A 219 13.01 -0.30 10.28
C ILE A 219 14.42 0.26 10.39
N SER A 220 15.26 -0.16 11.34
CA SER A 220 16.60 0.42 11.56
C SER A 220 17.47 0.39 10.31
N ALA A 221 17.48 -0.75 9.61
CA ALA A 221 18.19 -0.91 8.35
C ALA A 221 17.60 -0.03 7.23
N SER A 222 16.27 0.16 7.21
CA SER A 222 15.63 1.07 6.26
C SER A 222 15.99 2.53 6.54
N ILE A 223 16.04 2.95 7.80
CA ILE A 223 16.48 4.29 8.20
C ILE A 223 17.92 4.53 7.73
N ALA A 224 18.83 3.59 7.99
CA ALA A 224 20.21 3.67 7.49
C ALA A 224 20.25 3.76 5.95
N GLY A 225 19.36 3.04 5.26
CA GLY A 225 19.22 3.06 3.81
C GLY A 225 18.73 4.38 3.22
N MET A 226 18.11 5.28 4.00
CA MET A 226 17.68 6.60 3.53
C MET A 226 18.87 7.47 3.05
N GLY A 227 20.04 7.28 3.69
CA GLY A 227 21.25 8.05 3.40
C GLY A 227 21.02 9.57 3.53
N ASP A 228 21.76 10.34 2.74
CA ASP A 228 21.76 11.81 2.81
C ASP A 228 20.64 12.47 1.98
N LEU A 229 19.81 11.67 1.30
CA LEU A 229 18.73 12.21 0.49
C LEU A 229 17.64 12.80 1.39
N GLN A 230 17.28 14.06 1.12
CA GLN A 230 16.16 14.70 1.82
C GLN A 230 14.82 14.18 1.32
N TYR A 231 13.97 13.75 2.26
CA TYR A 231 12.58 13.36 2.03
C TYR A 231 11.66 14.27 2.86
N LYS A 232 10.86 15.09 2.20
CA LYS A 232 9.99 16.07 2.89
C LYS A 232 8.75 15.42 3.50
N TYR A 233 8.23 14.40 2.83
CA TYR A 233 7.05 13.67 3.27
C TYR A 233 7.42 12.20 3.42
N ILE A 234 7.13 11.63 4.58
CA ILE A 234 7.39 10.21 4.86
C ILE A 234 6.07 9.51 5.15
N VAL A 235 5.76 8.45 4.43
CA VAL A 235 4.62 7.57 4.69
C VAL A 235 5.10 6.40 5.52
N MET A 236 4.62 6.34 6.75
CA MET A 236 4.98 5.31 7.73
C MET A 236 3.75 4.47 8.05
N PRO A 237 3.69 3.21 7.57
CA PRO A 237 2.49 2.41 7.77
C PRO A 237 2.46 1.68 9.13
N TYR A 238 3.57 1.65 9.85
CA TYR A 238 3.65 0.95 11.13
C TYR A 238 3.34 1.91 12.28
N THR A 239 2.49 1.47 13.20
CA THR A 239 2.08 2.22 14.38
C THR A 239 2.63 1.64 15.69
N ASP A 240 3.55 0.68 15.61
CA ASP A 240 4.19 0.11 16.80
C ASP A 240 5.22 1.08 17.41
N GLU A 241 5.29 1.06 18.73
CA GLU A 241 6.12 1.99 19.49
C GLU A 241 7.62 1.92 19.14
N PRO A 242 8.26 0.74 18.99
CA PRO A 242 9.68 0.66 18.63
C PRO A 242 9.98 1.35 17.30
N ASN A 243 9.23 1.05 16.24
CA ASN A 243 9.46 1.66 14.93
C ASN A 243 9.16 3.16 14.91
N LEU A 244 8.12 3.62 15.61
CA LEU A 244 7.83 5.05 15.72
C LEU A 244 8.91 5.80 16.52
N ASN A 245 9.52 5.17 17.54
CA ASN A 245 10.63 5.76 18.28
C ASN A 245 11.90 5.85 17.43
N LEU A 246 12.20 4.84 16.61
CA LEU A 246 13.30 4.89 15.64
C LEU A 246 13.13 6.04 14.64
N LEU A 247 11.93 6.17 14.06
CA LEU A 247 11.65 7.24 13.10
C LEU A 247 11.68 8.63 13.76
N ARG A 248 11.21 8.76 15.00
CA ARG A 248 11.29 10.02 15.77
C ARG A 248 12.73 10.49 15.91
N THR A 249 13.63 9.61 16.37
CA THR A 249 15.04 9.95 16.58
C THR A 249 15.67 10.41 15.26
N GLU A 250 15.45 9.67 14.19
CA GLU A 250 15.95 10.02 12.86
C GLU A 250 15.45 11.39 12.37
N LEU A 251 14.14 11.66 12.51
CA LEU A 251 13.56 12.92 12.07
C LEU A 251 14.06 14.11 12.89
N GLN A 252 14.27 13.93 14.20
CA GLN A 252 14.84 14.98 15.06
C GLN A 252 16.29 15.30 14.68
N GLU A 253 17.10 14.29 14.38
CA GLU A 253 18.48 14.48 13.92
C GLU A 253 18.53 15.18 12.56
N ARG A 254 17.65 14.80 11.62
CA ARG A 254 17.57 15.44 10.29
C ARG A 254 17.07 16.87 10.33
N TRP A 255 16.08 17.15 11.17
CA TRP A 255 15.55 18.50 11.38
C TRP A 255 16.53 19.41 12.15
N GLY A 256 17.48 18.81 12.86
CA GLY A 256 18.48 19.52 13.63
C GLY A 256 19.30 20.54 12.80
N PRO A 257 19.89 21.55 13.48
CA PRO A 257 20.56 22.67 12.82
C PRO A 257 21.79 22.29 12.00
N VAL A 258 22.32 21.07 12.21
CA VAL A 258 23.48 20.52 11.51
C VAL A 258 23.08 19.90 10.18
N ASN A 259 22.03 19.08 10.16
CA ASN A 259 21.61 18.34 8.96
C ASN A 259 20.69 19.16 8.05
N GLN A 260 19.81 19.99 8.61
CA GLN A 260 18.89 20.87 7.87
C GLN A 260 18.08 20.17 6.76
N ALA A 261 17.82 18.87 6.92
CA ALA A 261 17.13 18.02 5.97
C ALA A 261 15.72 17.72 6.49
N ASP A 262 14.92 18.78 6.67
CA ASP A 262 13.60 18.70 7.26
C ASP A 262 12.64 17.76 6.50
N GLY A 263 11.75 17.13 7.27
CA GLY A 263 10.67 16.30 6.79
C GLY A 263 9.68 15.97 7.90
N PHE A 264 8.49 15.54 7.53
CA PHE A 264 7.51 15.03 8.49
C PHE A 264 6.93 13.70 8.03
N ALA A 265 6.58 12.86 8.99
CA ALA A 265 5.96 11.57 8.74
C ALA A 265 4.45 11.61 8.97
N VAL A 266 3.73 10.87 8.14
CA VAL A 266 2.31 10.60 8.28
C VAL A 266 2.10 9.11 8.46
N THR A 267 1.30 8.76 9.46
CA THR A 267 0.86 7.39 9.72
C THR A 267 -0.66 7.34 9.87
N VAL A 268 -1.22 6.14 9.82
CA VAL A 268 -2.66 5.91 9.93
C VAL A 268 -2.90 4.78 10.91
N LEU A 269 -3.82 4.99 11.84
CA LEU A 269 -4.32 3.95 12.72
C LEU A 269 -5.80 3.70 12.41
N SER A 270 -6.10 2.44 12.08
CA SER A 270 -7.49 1.97 11.98
C SER A 270 -7.84 1.15 13.20
N GLY A 271 -9.00 1.41 13.79
CA GLY A 271 -9.45 0.71 14.98
C GLY A 271 -10.79 1.22 15.47
N THR A 272 -11.17 0.80 16.67
CA THR A 272 -12.31 1.39 17.35
C THR A 272 -11.96 2.81 17.82
N TYR A 273 -12.98 3.60 18.15
CA TYR A 273 -12.76 4.91 18.77
C TYR A 273 -11.91 4.82 20.06
N GLY A 274 -12.07 3.74 20.84
CA GLY A 274 -11.28 3.48 22.05
C GLY A 274 -9.79 3.27 21.74
N ASP A 275 -9.49 2.50 20.69
CA ASP A 275 -8.10 2.25 20.28
C ASP A 275 -7.42 3.53 19.80
N ILE A 276 -8.12 4.31 18.96
CA ILE A 276 -7.59 5.56 18.38
C ILE A 276 -7.35 6.61 19.47
N SER A 277 -8.30 6.78 20.40
CA SER A 277 -8.15 7.74 21.51
C SER A 277 -7.01 7.34 22.46
N THR A 278 -6.87 6.05 22.76
CA THR A 278 -5.77 5.53 23.60
C THR A 278 -4.41 5.79 22.94
N PHE A 279 -4.29 5.54 21.63
CA PHE A 279 -3.06 5.84 20.89
C PHE A 279 -2.76 7.34 20.81
N GLY A 280 -3.79 8.18 20.64
CA GLY A 280 -3.62 9.64 20.58
C GLY A 280 -3.09 10.25 21.90
N VAL A 281 -3.42 9.65 23.04
CA VAL A 281 -2.90 10.10 24.35
C VAL A 281 -1.47 9.61 24.60
N SER A 282 -1.10 8.44 24.08
CA SER A 282 0.21 7.84 24.38
C SER A 282 1.37 8.51 23.65
N ARG A 283 1.11 9.30 22.60
CA ARG A 283 2.17 9.91 21.79
C ARG A 283 1.85 11.35 21.37
N ASN A 284 2.84 12.22 21.51
CA ASN A 284 2.79 13.59 21.02
C ASN A 284 4.14 13.95 20.38
N ASP A 285 4.21 13.80 19.06
CA ASP A 285 5.42 14.00 18.25
C ASP A 285 5.19 15.15 17.26
N HIS A 286 6.05 16.17 17.26
CA HIS A 286 5.84 17.34 16.39
C HIS A 286 6.21 17.07 14.90
N LEU A 287 6.94 15.98 14.61
CA LEU A 287 7.33 15.58 13.25
C LEU A 287 6.56 14.35 12.74
N ILE A 288 5.66 13.77 13.54
CA ILE A 288 4.88 12.59 13.17
C ILE A 288 3.41 12.88 13.43
N SER A 289 2.59 12.85 12.38
CA SER A 289 1.14 12.99 12.49
C SER A 289 0.45 11.66 12.22
N CYS A 290 -0.49 11.28 13.08
CA CYS A 290 -1.31 10.08 12.91
C CYS A 290 -2.75 10.46 12.59
N MET A 291 -3.30 9.88 11.53
CA MET A 291 -4.71 9.96 11.21
C MET A 291 -5.45 8.74 11.75
N GLY A 292 -6.50 8.95 12.53
CA GLY A 292 -7.41 7.89 12.97
C GLY A 292 -8.52 7.66 11.95
N ILE A 293 -8.74 6.40 11.56
CA ILE A 293 -9.84 6.00 10.66
C ILE A 293 -10.71 4.97 11.37
N ALA A 294 -12.01 5.24 11.46
CA ALA A 294 -12.98 4.24 11.92
C ALA A 294 -13.15 3.15 10.85
N GLY A 295 -13.13 1.89 11.25
CA GLY A 295 -13.06 0.69 10.39
C GLY A 295 -13.74 0.85 9.02
N ALA A 296 -12.93 1.09 7.99
CA ALA A 296 -13.38 1.20 6.61
C ALA A 296 -13.44 -0.18 5.93
N PRO A 297 -14.33 -0.39 4.94
CA PRO A 297 -14.41 -1.66 4.19
C PRO A 297 -13.18 -1.96 3.31
N GLY A 298 -12.29 -0.98 3.09
CA GLY A 298 -11.01 -1.17 2.43
C GLY A 298 -9.88 -1.39 3.43
N THR A 299 -8.83 -2.12 3.03
CA THR A 299 -7.64 -2.25 3.87
C THR A 299 -6.93 -0.90 4.00
N VAL A 300 -6.40 -0.59 5.19
CA VAL A 300 -5.69 0.68 5.48
C VAL A 300 -4.57 0.98 4.48
N ILE A 301 -3.95 -0.06 3.92
CA ILE A 301 -2.87 0.05 2.93
C ILE A 301 -3.34 0.46 1.52
N SER A 302 -4.64 0.46 1.25
CA SER A 302 -5.23 0.85 -0.03
C SER A 302 -6.69 1.27 0.14
N VAL A 303 -6.91 2.56 0.40
CA VAL A 303 -8.24 3.17 0.28
C VAL A 303 -8.42 3.65 -1.16
N ARG A 304 -8.97 2.78 -2.03
CA ARG A 304 -9.45 3.20 -3.35
C ARG A 304 -10.85 3.77 -3.16
N ARG A 305 -11.05 5.03 -3.56
CA ARG A 305 -12.38 5.66 -3.61
C ARG A 305 -13.27 4.95 -4.62
#